data_AF-A0A7T4YD87-F1
#
_entry.id   AF-A0A7T4YD87-F1
#
_cell.length_a   1.000
_cell.length_b   1.000
_cell.length_c   1.000
_cell.angle_alpha   90.00
_cell.angle_beta   90.00
_cell.angle_gamma   90.00
#
_symmetry.space_group_name_H-M   'P 1'
#
loop_
_entity.id
_entity.type
_entity.pdbx_description
1 polymer ?
#
loop_
_entity_poly.entity_id
_entity_poly.type
_entity_poly.pdbx_seq_one_letter_code
_entity_poly.pdbx_strand_id
1 'polypeptide(L)'
;MKQVCQLCEKQIKRGLKCEMEGQILCWGCRNELVYGRCMAFVIDCVLLMFVAGALMLFVSYSLPTVGFLFGMDFPRHIDETILGNVTVAAIFMLLFLIKDGFGGYSLGKYLVGLRVVDRYDVNKPAGLWRSFLRNWILLIMPMVLIVSLQLRNGRRFGDGWAKTRVINQKKVWTPFDAMDPRYYECGYDLRGLKGSSCLECGGQISTENIERIEASRLQSELAVHDSGEVEESDDLSNT
;
A
#
# COMPACT_ATOMS: atom_id res chain seq x y z
N MET A 1 16.05 5.92 26.37
CA MET A 1 15.62 4.62 25.81
C MET A 1 16.30 4.37 24.46
N LYS A 2 16.75 3.14 24.19
CA LYS A 2 17.25 2.74 22.87
C LYS A 2 16.03 2.39 21.99
N GLN A 3 15.92 3.00 20.82
CA GLN A 3 14.86 2.67 19.87
C GLN A 3 15.26 1.44 19.05
N VAL A 4 14.33 0.51 18.86
CA VAL A 4 14.49 -0.69 18.05
C VAL A 4 13.70 -0.54 16.75
N CYS A 5 14.23 -1.05 15.65
CA CYS A 5 13.53 -1.08 14.38
C CYS A 5 12.33 -2.03 14.44
N GLN A 6 11.13 -1.57 14.11
CA GLN A 6 9.92 -2.42 14.16
C GLN A 6 9.90 -3.54 13.12
N LEU A 7 10.76 -3.50 12.10
CA LEU A 7 10.79 -4.49 11.02
C LEU A 7 11.90 -5.54 11.15
N CYS A 8 13.00 -5.21 11.83
CA CYS A 8 14.16 -6.11 11.95
C CYS A 8 14.74 -6.19 13.35
N GLU A 9 14.12 -5.53 14.32
CA GLU A 9 14.46 -5.53 15.76
C GLU A 9 15.88 -5.04 16.11
N LYS A 10 16.68 -4.65 15.11
CA LYS A 10 18.01 -4.08 15.32
C LYS A 10 17.92 -2.74 16.05
N GLN A 11 18.81 -2.52 17.01
CA GLN A 11 18.96 -1.24 17.70
C GLN A 11 19.38 -0.15 16.70
N ILE A 12 18.68 1.00 16.74
CA ILE A 12 18.94 2.12 15.85
C ILE A 12 19.86 3.12 16.57
N LYS A 13 20.98 3.49 15.93
CA LYS A 13 21.86 4.56 16.42
C LYS A 13 21.12 5.91 16.38
N ARG A 14 21.26 6.73 17.43
CA ARG A 14 20.68 8.09 17.49
C ARG A 14 21.09 8.87 16.22
N GLY A 15 20.10 9.41 15.49
CA GLY A 15 20.31 10.16 14.23
C GLY A 15 19.94 9.41 12.94
N LEU A 16 19.82 8.08 12.96
CA LEU A 16 19.41 7.27 11.80
C LEU A 16 17.96 6.81 11.85
N LYS A 17 17.14 7.46 12.68
CA LYS A 17 15.71 7.18 12.76
C LYS A 17 15.01 7.69 11.52
N CYS A 18 14.21 6.84 10.88
CA CYS A 18 13.26 7.26 9.87
C CYS A 18 11.87 6.90 10.36
N GLU A 19 10.98 7.87 10.36
CA GLU A 19 9.57 7.63 10.63
C GLU A 19 8.84 7.42 9.30
N MET A 20 8.07 6.34 9.22
CA MET A 20 7.31 5.99 8.03
C MET A 20 5.95 5.53 8.52
N GLU A 21 4.89 6.30 8.24
CA GLU A 21 3.54 5.97 8.70
C GLU A 21 3.39 5.85 10.23
N GLY A 22 4.16 6.61 11.01
CA GLY A 22 4.19 6.50 12.48
C GLY A 22 5.12 5.41 13.02
N GLN A 23 5.81 4.69 12.11
CA GLN A 23 6.69 3.57 12.47
C GLN A 23 8.15 3.97 12.43
N ILE A 24 8.91 3.54 13.44
CA ILE A 24 10.36 3.78 13.51
C ILE A 24 11.09 2.65 12.79
N LEU A 25 11.67 2.98 11.64
CA LEU A 25 12.41 2.05 10.81
C LEU A 25 13.90 2.42 10.77
N CYS A 26 14.76 1.39 10.67
CA CYS A 26 16.15 1.59 10.34
C CYS A 26 16.31 1.95 8.85
N TRP A 27 17.38 2.66 8.51
CA TRP A 27 17.65 3.11 7.14
C TRP A 27 17.66 1.96 6.12
N GLY A 28 18.22 0.79 6.49
CA GLY A 28 18.23 -0.39 5.63
C GLY A 28 16.83 -0.93 5.31
N CYS A 29 15.95 -1.07 6.32
CA CYS A 29 14.59 -1.56 6.11
C CYS A 29 13.72 -0.58 5.33
N ARG A 30 13.87 0.72 5.61
CA ARG A 30 13.21 1.79 4.82
C ARG A 30 13.63 1.70 3.35
N ASN A 31 14.93 1.64 3.10
CA ASN A 31 15.45 1.59 1.73
C ASN A 31 15.00 0.33 1.01
N GLU A 32 15.04 -0.84 1.65
CA GLU A 32 14.55 -2.07 1.05
C GLU A 32 13.07 -1.99 0.66
N LEU A 33 12.23 -1.34 1.48
CA LEU A 33 10.83 -1.11 1.15
C LEU A 33 10.67 -0.14 -0.02
N VAL A 34 11.44 0.96 -0.05
CA VAL A 34 11.41 1.95 -1.13
C VAL A 34 11.92 1.34 -2.45
N TYR A 35 13.11 0.72 -2.44
CA TYR A 35 13.68 0.05 -3.60
C TYR A 35 12.79 -1.08 -4.08
N GLY A 36 12.21 -1.87 -3.17
CA GLY A 36 11.27 -2.91 -3.54
C GLY A 36 10.04 -2.36 -4.27
N ARG A 37 9.49 -1.22 -3.82
CA ARG A 37 8.37 -0.54 -4.48
C ARG A 37 8.75 0.01 -5.86
N CYS A 38 9.96 0.53 -6.03
CA CYS A 38 10.47 1.01 -7.31
C CYS A 38 10.72 -0.15 -8.27
N MET A 39 11.40 -1.21 -7.83
CA MET A 39 11.67 -2.40 -8.65
C MET A 39 10.37 -3.09 -9.08
N ALA A 40 9.40 -3.24 -8.16
CA ALA A 40 8.10 -3.78 -8.51
C ALA A 40 7.40 -2.95 -9.61
N PHE A 41 7.46 -1.61 -9.51
CA PHE A 41 6.91 -0.72 -10.53
C PHE A 41 7.62 -0.87 -11.88
N VAL A 42 8.96 -0.91 -11.89
CA VAL A 42 9.75 -1.10 -13.12
C VAL A 42 9.42 -2.44 -13.77
N ILE A 43 9.36 -3.53 -12.99
CA ILE A 43 9.01 -4.87 -13.48
C ILE A 43 7.60 -4.86 -14.08
N ASP A 44 6.63 -4.28 -13.38
CA ASP A 44 5.25 -4.17 -13.89
C ASP A 44 5.19 -3.38 -15.20
N CYS A 45 5.91 -2.26 -15.31
CA CYS A 45 5.95 -1.46 -16.53
C CYS A 45 6.58 -2.24 -17.70
N VAL A 46 7.72 -2.91 -17.48
CA VAL A 46 8.39 -3.71 -18.53
C VAL A 46 7.49 -4.85 -19.00
N LEU A 47 6.87 -5.58 -18.08
CA LEU A 47 5.96 -6.68 -18.42
C LEU A 47 4.74 -6.17 -19.19
N LEU A 48 4.13 -5.09 -18.73
CA LEU A 48 2.94 -4.54 -19.39
C LEU A 48 3.30 -3.98 -20.77
N MET A 49 4.46 -3.33 -20.93
CA MET A 49 4.95 -2.86 -22.23
C MET A 49 5.20 -4.04 -23.18
N PHE A 50 5.78 -5.14 -22.69
CA PHE A 50 5.99 -6.34 -23.49
C PHE A 50 4.67 -6.95 -23.95
N VAL A 51 3.68 -7.08 -23.06
CA VAL A 51 2.34 -7.58 -23.38
C VAL A 51 1.63 -6.68 -24.39
N ALA A 52 1.65 -5.36 -24.19
CA ALA A 52 1.04 -4.42 -25.12
C ALA A 52 1.74 -4.40 -26.49
N GLY A 53 3.07 -4.45 -26.51
CA GLY A 53 3.85 -4.56 -27.75
C GLY A 53 3.50 -5.84 -28.51
N ALA A 54 3.45 -6.98 -27.83
CA ALA A 54 3.05 -8.25 -28.43
C ALA A 54 1.60 -8.20 -28.96
N LEU A 55 0.67 -7.60 -28.21
CA LEU A 55 -0.71 -7.43 -28.65
C LEU A 55 -0.82 -6.49 -29.86
N MET A 56 -0.09 -5.37 -29.88
CA MET A 56 -0.07 -4.46 -31.02
C MET A 56 0.49 -5.12 -32.27
N LEU A 57 1.59 -5.88 -32.15
CA LEU A 57 2.14 -6.65 -33.27
C LEU A 57 1.12 -7.69 -33.73
N PHE A 58 0.53 -8.45 -32.80
CA PHE A 58 -0.50 -9.43 -33.12
C PHE A 58 -1.65 -8.80 -33.91
N VAL A 59 -2.28 -7.73 -33.40
CA VAL A 59 -3.39 -7.03 -34.06
C VAL A 59 -2.98 -6.52 -35.44
N SER A 60 -1.78 -5.93 -35.55
CA SER A 60 -1.27 -5.36 -36.81
C SER A 60 -1.00 -6.42 -37.88
N TYR A 61 -0.57 -7.63 -37.49
CA TYR A 61 -0.26 -8.71 -38.44
C TYR A 61 -1.44 -9.67 -38.68
N SER A 62 -2.29 -9.89 -37.67
CA SER A 62 -3.40 -10.84 -37.75
C SER A 62 -4.59 -10.30 -38.54
N LEU A 63 -4.92 -9.01 -38.40
CA LEU A 63 -6.08 -8.43 -39.10
C LEU A 63 -5.93 -8.49 -40.63
N PRO A 64 -4.78 -8.10 -41.23
CA PRO A 64 -4.63 -8.17 -42.69
C PRO A 64 -4.61 -9.61 -43.22
N THR A 65 -4.01 -10.54 -42.47
CA THR A 65 -3.92 -11.95 -42.87
C THR A 65 -5.28 -12.64 -42.83
N VAL A 66 -6.09 -12.37 -41.80
CA VAL A 66 -7.47 -12.85 -41.73
C VAL A 66 -8.31 -12.23 -42.86
N GLY A 67 -8.22 -10.92 -43.08
CA GLY A 67 -8.94 -10.27 -44.19
C GLY A 67 -8.65 -10.89 -45.55
N PHE A 68 -7.36 -11.13 -45.84
CA PHE A 68 -6.92 -11.81 -47.06
C PHE A 68 -7.50 -13.23 -47.20
N LEU A 69 -7.49 -14.03 -46.13
CA LEU A 69 -8.03 -15.40 -46.16
C LEU A 69 -9.53 -15.46 -46.44
N PHE A 70 -10.29 -14.44 -46.05
CA PHE A 70 -11.74 -14.36 -46.28
C PHE A 70 -12.12 -13.58 -47.55
N GLY A 71 -11.15 -13.17 -48.38
CA GLY A 71 -11.41 -12.37 -49.57
C GLY A 71 -12.01 -10.99 -49.26
N MET A 72 -11.80 -10.48 -48.05
CA MET A 72 -12.21 -9.14 -47.66
C MET A 72 -11.07 -8.18 -48.00
N ASP A 73 -11.29 -7.33 -49.02
CA ASP A 73 -10.42 -6.21 -49.30
C ASP A 73 -10.62 -5.14 -48.23
N PHE A 74 -9.88 -5.25 -47.12
CA PHE A 74 -9.79 -4.15 -46.15
C PHE A 74 -8.98 -3.03 -46.80
N PRO A 75 -9.60 -1.88 -47.09
CA PRO A 75 -8.83 -0.76 -47.58
C PRO A 75 -7.84 -0.39 -46.48
N ARG A 76 -6.55 -0.31 -46.81
CA ARG A 76 -5.46 0.12 -45.89
C ARG A 76 -5.59 1.61 -45.52
N HIS A 77 -6.79 2.09 -45.26
CA HIS A 77 -7.02 3.43 -44.76
C HIS A 77 -6.47 3.51 -43.35
N ILE A 78 -5.71 4.60 -43.14
CA ILE A 78 -4.96 4.92 -41.93
C ILE A 78 -5.85 4.87 -40.67
N ASP A 79 -7.16 5.04 -40.85
CA ASP A 79 -8.18 5.07 -39.80
C ASP A 79 -8.30 3.77 -38.99
N GLU A 80 -8.19 2.59 -39.63
CA GLU A 80 -8.28 1.30 -38.92
C GLU A 80 -7.05 1.05 -38.03
N THR A 81 -5.88 1.50 -38.46
CA THR A 81 -4.64 1.36 -37.69
C THR A 81 -4.65 2.30 -36.48
N ILE A 82 -5.17 3.52 -36.65
CA ILE A 82 -5.35 4.47 -35.56
C ILE A 82 -6.34 3.91 -34.53
N LEU A 83 -7.50 3.42 -34.97
CA LEU A 83 -8.50 2.86 -34.06
C LEU A 83 -7.94 1.68 -33.27
N GLY A 84 -7.26 0.73 -33.93
CA GLY A 84 -6.63 -0.41 -33.29
C GLY A 84 -5.59 0.00 -32.24
N ASN A 85 -4.72 0.97 -32.57
CA ASN A 85 -3.72 1.49 -31.63
C ASN A 85 -4.37 2.18 -30.42
N VAL A 86 -5.40 2.98 -30.64
CA VAL A 86 -6.17 3.64 -29.56
C VAL A 86 -6.84 2.60 -28.67
N THR A 87 -7.44 1.56 -29.25
CA THR A 87 -8.06 0.46 -28.49
C THR A 87 -7.03 -0.29 -27.65
N VAL A 88 -5.88 -0.65 -28.22
CA VAL A 88 -4.81 -1.35 -27.45
C VAL A 88 -4.26 -0.45 -26.35
N ALA A 89 -4.06 0.84 -26.62
CA ALA A 89 -3.64 1.81 -25.61
C ALA A 89 -4.68 1.95 -24.47
N ALA A 90 -5.97 2.00 -24.79
CA ALA A 90 -7.04 2.06 -23.80
C ALA A 90 -7.09 0.79 -22.92
N ILE A 91 -6.94 -0.39 -23.54
CA ILE A 91 -6.85 -1.67 -22.82
C ILE A 91 -5.62 -1.68 -21.90
N PHE A 92 -4.46 -1.23 -22.40
CA PHE A 92 -3.24 -1.12 -21.60
C PHE A 92 -3.42 -0.22 -20.39
N MET A 93 -4.02 0.97 -20.58
CA MET A 93 -4.31 1.90 -19.50
C MET A 93 -5.25 1.28 -18.45
N LEU A 94 -6.29 0.58 -18.89
CA LEU A 94 -7.22 -0.12 -18.01
C LEU A 94 -6.50 -1.21 -17.20
N LEU A 95 -5.70 -2.06 -17.87
CA LEU A 95 -4.90 -3.10 -17.22
C LEU A 95 -3.93 -2.51 -16.20
N PHE A 96 -3.27 -1.40 -16.54
CA PHE A 96 -2.35 -0.70 -15.64
C PHE A 96 -3.05 -0.20 -14.37
N LEU A 97 -4.27 0.31 -14.47
CA LEU A 97 -5.05 0.79 -13.34
C LEU A 97 -5.47 -0.35 -12.39
N ILE A 98 -5.87 -1.49 -12.95
CA ILE A 98 -6.39 -2.63 -12.16
C ILE A 98 -5.33 -3.66 -11.76
N LYS A 99 -4.08 -3.52 -12.22
CA LYS A 99 -3.01 -4.53 -12.06
C LYS A 99 -2.74 -4.97 -10.63
N ASP A 100 -3.05 -4.14 -9.63
CA ASP A 100 -2.80 -4.45 -8.21
C ASP A 100 -4.06 -4.95 -7.47
N GLY A 101 -5.20 -5.06 -8.16
CA GLY A 101 -6.48 -5.39 -7.54
C GLY A 101 -6.70 -6.88 -7.29
N PHE A 102 -5.84 -7.74 -7.83
CA PHE A 102 -5.89 -9.19 -7.60
C PHE A 102 -5.11 -9.55 -6.34
N GLY A 103 -5.82 -9.65 -5.21
CA GLY A 103 -5.23 -10.05 -3.93
C GLY A 103 -4.23 -9.05 -3.33
N GLY A 104 -4.20 -7.81 -3.86
CA GLY A 104 -3.23 -6.79 -3.46
C GLY A 104 -1.85 -6.95 -4.11
N TYR A 105 -1.74 -7.80 -5.13
CA TYR A 105 -0.51 -8.07 -5.86
C TYR A 105 -0.59 -7.55 -7.28
N SER A 106 0.54 -7.03 -7.75
CA SER A 106 0.92 -7.07 -9.16
C SER A 106 2.02 -8.10 -9.34
N LEU A 107 2.32 -8.48 -10.58
CA LEU A 107 3.37 -9.46 -10.86
C LEU A 107 4.73 -9.03 -10.26
N GLY A 108 5.12 -7.77 -10.45
CA GLY A 108 6.36 -7.22 -9.90
C GLY A 108 6.35 -7.17 -8.38
N LYS A 109 5.23 -6.83 -7.74
CA LYS A 109 5.12 -6.84 -6.28
C LYS A 109 5.22 -8.24 -5.72
N TYR A 110 4.58 -9.21 -6.37
CA TYR A 110 4.67 -10.62 -6.00
C TYR A 110 6.12 -11.11 -6.02
N LEU A 111 6.86 -10.81 -7.10
CA LEU A 111 8.28 -11.19 -7.23
C LEU A 111 9.17 -10.57 -6.15
N VAL A 112 8.94 -9.30 -5.82
CA VAL A 112 9.71 -8.61 -4.76
C VAL A 112 9.30 -9.09 -3.36
N GLY A 113 8.09 -9.62 -3.19
CA GLY A 113 7.52 -10.01 -1.90
C GLY A 113 6.78 -8.86 -1.20
N LEU A 114 6.22 -7.94 -1.97
CA LEU A 114 5.38 -6.85 -1.47
C LEU A 114 3.90 -7.17 -1.68
N ARG A 115 3.07 -6.73 -0.74
CA ARG A 115 1.60 -6.84 -0.85
C ARG A 115 0.94 -5.54 -0.45
N VAL A 116 -0.14 -5.20 -1.13
CA VAL A 116 -1.01 -4.09 -0.80
C VAL A 116 -2.16 -4.59 0.05
N VAL A 117 -2.31 -4.00 1.23
CA VAL A 117 -3.37 -4.35 2.18
C VAL A 117 -4.19 -3.12 2.54
N ASP A 118 -5.37 -3.33 3.11
CA ASP A 118 -6.15 -2.25 3.73
C ASP A 118 -5.31 -1.59 4.83
N ARG A 119 -5.51 -0.30 5.03
CA ARG A 119 -4.85 0.45 6.10
C ARG A 119 -5.24 -0.07 7.49
N TYR A 120 -6.49 -0.45 7.67
CA TYR A 120 -7.04 -0.87 8.97
C TYR A 120 -7.02 -2.39 9.17
N ASP A 121 -6.91 -3.16 8.08
CA ASP A 121 -6.97 -4.61 8.13
C ASP A 121 -5.89 -5.23 7.24
N VAL A 122 -4.83 -5.72 7.87
CA VAL A 122 -3.66 -6.30 7.18
C VAL A 122 -4.01 -7.61 6.46
N ASN A 123 -5.07 -8.30 6.89
CA ASN A 123 -5.51 -9.54 6.28
C ASN A 123 -6.37 -9.30 5.04
N LYS A 124 -6.98 -8.12 4.92
CA LYS A 124 -7.79 -7.75 3.76
C LYS A 124 -6.90 -7.18 2.63
N PRO A 125 -6.83 -7.87 1.47
CA PRO A 125 -6.15 -7.31 0.32
C PRO A 125 -6.87 -6.07 -0.21
N ALA A 126 -6.14 -5.21 -0.92
CA ALA A 126 -6.78 -4.13 -1.66
C ALA A 126 -7.66 -4.68 -2.79
N GLY A 127 -8.93 -4.29 -2.81
CA GLY A 127 -9.85 -4.61 -3.91
C GLY A 127 -9.57 -3.84 -5.19
N LEU A 128 -10.22 -4.24 -6.28
CA LEU A 128 -10.08 -3.65 -7.62
C LEU A 128 -10.30 -2.13 -7.64
N TRP A 129 -11.37 -1.65 -6.98
CA TRP A 129 -11.70 -0.23 -6.93
C TRP A 129 -10.61 0.62 -6.23
N ARG A 130 -10.04 0.09 -5.14
CA ARG A 130 -8.94 0.78 -4.43
C ARG A 130 -7.65 0.78 -5.24
N SER A 131 -7.38 -0.30 -5.98
CA SER A 131 -6.27 -0.33 -6.94
C SER A 131 -6.43 0.76 -8.01
N PHE A 132 -7.64 0.87 -8.58
CA PHE A 132 -7.96 1.86 -9.60
C PHE A 132 -7.72 3.29 -9.09
N LEU A 133 -8.31 3.65 -7.94
CA LEU A 133 -8.16 4.99 -7.35
C LEU A 133 -6.68 5.33 -7.05
N ARG A 134 -5.92 4.35 -6.56
CA ARG A 134 -4.50 4.56 -6.26
C ARG A 134 -3.68 4.79 -7.53
N ASN A 135 -3.95 4.03 -8.59
CA ASN A 135 -3.17 4.06 -9.82
C ASN A 135 -3.61 5.18 -10.78
N TRP A 136 -4.81 5.75 -10.59
CA TRP A 136 -5.32 6.87 -11.39
C TRP A 136 -4.36 8.06 -11.44
N ILE A 137 -3.77 8.42 -10.30
CA ILE A 137 -2.82 9.55 -10.22
C ILE A 137 -1.50 9.29 -10.97
N LEU A 138 -1.17 8.02 -11.24
CA LEU A 138 0.05 7.64 -11.96
C LEU A 138 -0.07 7.79 -13.48
N LEU A 139 -1.29 7.95 -14.01
CA LEU A 139 -1.49 8.18 -15.44
C LEU A 139 -0.96 9.52 -15.92
N ILE A 140 -0.87 10.50 -15.01
CA ILE A 140 -0.33 11.83 -15.31
C ILE A 140 1.21 11.71 -15.29
N MET A 141 1.85 11.60 -16.45
CA MET A 141 3.30 11.33 -16.60
C MET A 141 4.25 12.06 -15.62
N PRO A 142 4.16 13.38 -15.38
CA PRO A 142 5.06 14.06 -14.42
C PRO A 142 4.88 13.58 -12.97
N MET A 143 3.74 12.97 -12.64
CA MET A 143 3.49 12.42 -11.30
C MET A 143 4.40 11.25 -10.97
N VAL A 144 4.96 10.52 -11.94
CA VAL A 144 5.88 9.41 -11.64
C VAL A 144 7.14 9.90 -10.92
N LEU A 145 7.69 11.05 -11.33
CA LEU A 145 8.84 11.68 -10.67
C LEU A 145 8.46 12.20 -9.28
N ILE A 146 7.31 12.87 -9.16
CA ILE A 146 6.80 13.39 -7.89
C ILE A 146 6.55 12.26 -6.90
N VAL A 147 5.92 11.18 -7.34
CA VAL A 147 5.65 9.99 -6.52
C VAL A 147 6.96 9.37 -6.05
N SER A 148 7.98 9.29 -6.91
CA SER A 148 9.30 8.77 -6.53
C SER A 148 9.95 9.58 -5.39
N LEU A 149 9.80 10.91 -5.40
CA LEU A 149 10.24 11.77 -4.30
C LEU A 149 9.39 11.55 -3.04
N GLN A 150 8.08 11.37 -3.18
CA GLN A 150 7.16 11.12 -2.07
C GLN A 150 7.36 9.78 -1.38
N LEU A 151 7.87 8.75 -2.09
CA LEU A 151 8.20 7.47 -1.46
C LEU A 151 9.16 7.63 -0.28
N ARG A 152 9.94 8.72 -0.21
CA ARG A 152 10.82 9.02 0.93
C ARG A 152 10.02 9.20 2.23
N ASN A 153 8.80 9.74 2.16
CA ASN A 153 7.89 9.93 3.31
C ASN A 153 7.03 8.68 3.58
N GLY A 154 7.13 7.68 2.70
CA GLY A 154 6.54 6.37 2.85
C GLY A 154 5.11 6.18 2.41
N ARG A 155 4.35 7.26 2.22
CA ARG A 155 3.04 7.23 1.56
C ARG A 155 3.08 7.95 0.23
N ARG A 156 2.44 7.38 -0.77
CA ARG A 156 2.07 8.08 -2.00
C ARG A 156 0.73 8.77 -1.77
N PHE A 157 0.44 9.87 -2.46
CA PHE A 157 -0.89 10.50 -2.37
C PHE A 157 -2.03 9.52 -2.65
N GLY A 158 -1.87 8.65 -3.65
CA GLY A 158 -2.85 7.61 -3.98
C GLY A 158 -3.07 6.58 -2.85
N ASP A 159 -2.07 6.29 -2.03
CA ASP A 159 -2.22 5.35 -0.89
C ASP A 159 -3.14 5.93 0.18
N GLY A 160 -3.04 7.24 0.41
CA GLY A 160 -3.91 7.98 1.33
C GLY A 160 -5.36 8.00 0.85
N TRP A 161 -5.59 8.27 -0.43
CA TRP A 161 -6.94 8.28 -1.02
C TRP A 161 -7.59 6.90 -1.03
N ALA A 162 -6.82 5.86 -1.38
CA ALA A 162 -7.32 4.49 -1.40
C ALA A 162 -7.43 3.85 -0.01
N LYS A 163 -6.94 4.52 1.05
CA LYS A 163 -6.80 3.98 2.41
C LYS A 163 -6.10 2.60 2.40
N THR A 164 -4.99 2.51 1.68
CA THR A 164 -4.18 1.27 1.58
C THR A 164 -2.76 1.50 2.04
N ARG A 165 -2.05 0.42 2.38
CA ARG A 165 -0.62 0.43 2.71
C ARG A 165 0.09 -0.73 2.03
N VAL A 166 1.40 -0.61 1.84
CA VAL A 166 2.24 -1.67 1.26
C VAL A 166 3.08 -2.29 2.36
N ILE A 167 2.90 -3.59 2.55
CA ILE A 167 3.67 -4.40 3.50
C ILE A 167 4.69 -5.28 2.76
N ASN A 168 5.79 -5.58 3.43
CA ASN A 168 6.75 -6.60 2.99
C ASN A 168 6.34 -7.93 3.61
N GLN A 169 6.08 -8.95 2.80
CA GLN A 169 5.67 -10.26 3.31
C GLN A 169 6.83 -11.09 3.86
N LYS A 170 8.05 -10.87 3.36
CA LYS A 170 9.24 -11.60 3.80
C LYS A 170 9.67 -11.19 5.21
N LYS A 171 9.39 -9.95 5.58
CA LYS A 171 9.62 -9.41 6.91
C LYS A 171 8.26 -9.21 7.53
N VAL A 172 7.75 -10.29 8.12
CA VAL A 172 6.44 -10.33 8.77
C VAL A 172 6.34 -9.10 9.67
N TRP A 173 5.44 -8.19 9.28
CA TRP A 173 5.15 -7.00 10.05
C TRP A 173 4.55 -7.46 11.38
N THR A 174 5.18 -7.11 12.50
CA THR A 174 4.56 -7.38 13.80
C THR A 174 3.32 -6.48 13.92
N PRO A 175 2.16 -7.06 14.25
CA PRO A 175 0.84 -6.55 13.87
C PRO A 175 0.33 -5.35 14.67
N PHE A 176 1.20 -4.65 15.39
CA PHE A 176 0.79 -3.61 16.33
C PHE A 176 0.93 -2.22 15.73
N ASP A 177 -0.16 -1.70 15.20
CA ASP A 177 -0.35 -0.26 15.07
C ASP A 177 -0.91 0.23 16.40
N ALA A 178 -0.15 1.05 17.14
CA ALA A 178 -0.58 1.55 18.45
C ALA A 178 -1.90 2.37 18.38
N MET A 179 -2.31 2.77 17.18
CA MET A 179 -3.58 3.46 16.92
C MET A 179 -4.77 2.54 16.67
N ASP A 180 -4.58 1.25 16.38
CA ASP A 180 -5.67 0.31 16.10
C ASP A 180 -5.46 -0.98 16.90
N PRO A 181 -5.95 -1.04 18.15
CA PRO A 181 -5.69 -2.13 19.08
C PRO A 181 -6.55 -3.37 18.75
N ARG A 182 -6.73 -3.72 17.47
CA ARG A 182 -7.48 -4.92 17.09
C ARG A 182 -6.55 -6.11 16.89
N TYR A 183 -6.93 -7.28 17.40
CA TYR A 183 -6.22 -8.53 17.13
C TYR A 183 -6.36 -8.88 15.66
N TYR A 184 -5.27 -9.27 15.00
CA TYR A 184 -5.24 -9.43 13.56
C TYR A 184 -6.07 -10.63 13.06
N GLU A 185 -6.11 -11.76 13.78
CA GLU A 185 -6.86 -12.94 13.32
C GLU A 185 -8.38 -12.77 13.48
N CYS A 186 -8.82 -12.31 14.67
CA CYS A 186 -10.24 -12.20 15.03
C CYS A 186 -10.83 -10.81 14.72
N GLY A 187 -10.01 -9.76 14.59
CA GLY A 187 -10.48 -8.37 14.51
C GLY A 187 -10.95 -7.80 15.85
N TYR A 188 -10.82 -8.56 16.94
CA TYR A 188 -11.29 -8.20 18.28
C TYR A 188 -10.55 -6.99 18.84
N ASP A 189 -11.27 -6.00 19.37
CA ASP A 189 -10.66 -4.86 20.05
C ASP A 189 -10.03 -5.31 21.36
N LEU A 190 -8.71 -5.15 21.45
CA LEU A 190 -7.88 -5.49 22.60
C LEU A 190 -7.94 -4.42 23.70
N ARG A 191 -8.68 -3.32 23.50
CA ARG A 191 -8.96 -2.34 24.56
C ARG A 191 -9.72 -2.99 25.70
N GLY A 192 -9.02 -3.22 26.82
CA GLY A 192 -9.60 -3.82 28.02
C GLY A 192 -9.31 -5.32 28.18
N LEU A 193 -8.47 -5.89 27.32
CA LEU A 193 -8.05 -7.29 27.47
C LEU A 193 -7.27 -7.48 28.78
N LYS A 194 -7.66 -8.47 29.58
CA LYS A 194 -6.93 -8.93 30.78
C LYS A 194 -6.44 -10.35 30.52
N GLY A 195 -5.28 -10.50 29.89
CA GLY A 195 -4.68 -11.82 29.63
C GLY A 195 -3.87 -11.88 28.34
N SER A 196 -3.33 -13.06 28.04
CA SER A 196 -2.46 -13.30 26.88
C SER A 196 -3.15 -13.96 25.68
N SER A 197 -4.48 -14.00 25.64
CA SER A 197 -5.25 -14.63 24.56
C SER A 197 -6.43 -13.76 24.09
N CYS A 198 -6.70 -13.69 22.77
CA CYS A 198 -7.93 -13.07 22.22
C CYS A 198 -9.15 -13.78 22.81
N LEU A 199 -10.11 -13.03 23.36
CA LEU A 199 -11.33 -13.59 23.95
C LEU A 199 -12.27 -14.22 22.91
N GLU A 200 -12.19 -13.78 21.65
CA GLU A 200 -13.03 -14.34 20.58
C GLU A 200 -12.45 -15.59 19.92
N CYS A 201 -11.15 -15.61 19.59
CA CYS A 201 -10.55 -16.73 18.84
C CYS A 201 -9.58 -17.59 19.67
N GLY A 202 -9.26 -17.19 20.90
CA GLY A 202 -8.26 -17.88 21.73
C GLY A 202 -6.80 -17.74 21.24
N GLY A 203 -6.56 -16.98 20.16
CA GLY A 203 -5.22 -16.75 19.63
C GLY A 203 -4.30 -16.07 20.66
N GLN A 204 -3.06 -16.54 20.77
CA GLN A 204 -2.12 -15.96 21.73
C GLN A 204 -1.61 -14.59 21.27
N ILE A 205 -1.50 -13.67 22.23
CA ILE A 205 -0.95 -12.33 22.06
C ILE A 205 0.41 -12.33 22.76
N SER A 206 1.45 -11.93 22.02
CA SER A 206 2.79 -11.79 22.61
C SER A 206 2.78 -10.79 23.76
N THR A 207 3.49 -11.10 24.84
CA THR A 207 3.62 -10.22 26.03
C THR A 207 4.03 -8.79 25.66
N GLU A 208 4.92 -8.63 24.68
CA GLU A 208 5.33 -7.29 24.18
C GLU A 208 4.15 -6.48 23.62
N ASN A 209 3.16 -7.13 22.98
CA ASN A 209 1.99 -6.42 22.46
C ASN A 209 1.02 -6.03 23.58
N ILE A 210 0.91 -6.87 24.63
CA ILE A 210 0.12 -6.55 25.83
C ILE A 210 0.70 -5.31 26.51
N GLU A 211 2.02 -5.27 26.72
CA GLU A 211 2.71 -4.12 27.31
C GLU A 211 2.49 -2.83 26.49
N ARG A 212 2.50 -2.93 25.16
CA ARG A 212 2.23 -1.77 24.30
C ARG A 212 0.77 -1.31 24.38
N ILE A 213 -0.19 -2.21 24.48
CA ILE A 213 -1.61 -1.88 24.67
C ILE A 213 -1.80 -1.16 26.00
N GLU A 214 -1.24 -1.69 27.08
CA GLU A 214 -1.28 -1.05 28.40
C GLU A 214 -0.60 0.32 28.40
N ALA A 215 0.57 0.44 27.79
CA ALA A 215 1.27 1.72 27.67
C ALA A 215 0.45 2.76 26.88
N SER A 216 -0.19 2.36 25.78
CA SER A 216 -1.04 3.24 24.99
C SER A 216 -2.30 3.69 25.74
N ARG A 217 -2.87 2.79 26.56
CA ARG A 217 -4.00 3.09 27.42
C ARG A 217 -3.64 4.11 28.49
N LEU A 218 -2.52 3.90 29.19
CA LEU A 218 -2.01 4.83 30.19
C LEU A 218 -1.76 6.23 29.59
N GLN A 219 -1.21 6.30 28.38
CA GLN A 219 -1.03 7.58 27.68
C GLN A 219 -2.36 8.27 27.36
N SER A 220 -3.38 7.52 26.95
CA SER A 220 -4.71 8.10 26.69
C SER A 220 -5.42 8.56 27.98
N GLU A 221 -5.24 7.85 29.09
CA GLU A 221 -5.79 8.23 30.39
C GLU A 221 -5.12 9.52 30.93
N LEU A 222 -3.80 9.63 30.78
CA LEU A 222 -3.05 10.85 31.14
C LEU A 222 -3.47 12.05 30.28
N ALA A 223 -3.70 11.86 28.98
CA ALA A 223 -4.12 12.95 28.09
C ALA A 223 -5.53 13.49 28.45
N VAL A 224 -6.43 12.63 28.93
CA VAL A 224 -7.77 13.06 29.39
C VAL A 224 -7.66 13.84 30.71
N HIS A 225 -6.78 13.41 31.62
CA HIS A 225 -6.56 14.12 32.88
C HIS A 225 -6.01 15.53 32.66
N ASP A 226 -5.04 15.70 31.76
CA ASP A 226 -4.48 17.02 31.40
C ASP A 226 -5.53 17.94 30.75
N SER A 227 -6.49 17.38 29.99
CA SER A 227 -7.56 18.19 29.38
C SER A 227 -8.64 18.64 30.35
N GLY A 228 -8.82 17.95 31.49
CA GLY A 228 -9.83 18.29 32.49
C GLY A 228 -9.43 19.46 33.40
N GLU A 229 -8.14 19.68 33.65
CA GLU A 229 -7.66 20.77 34.52
C GLU A 229 -7.78 22.16 33.89
N VAL A 230 -8.00 22.26 32.57
CA VAL A 230 -8.08 23.56 31.87
C VAL A 230 -9.49 24.18 31.94
N GLU A 231 -10.55 23.38 32.15
CA GLU A 231 -11.91 23.91 32.22
C GLU A 231 -12.28 24.49 33.61
N GLU A 232 -11.55 24.15 34.68
CA GLU A 232 -11.89 24.59 36.04
C GLU A 232 -11.26 25.96 36.42
N SER A 233 -10.37 26.52 35.60
CA SER A 233 -9.70 27.81 35.88
C SER A 233 -10.38 29.06 35.29
N ASP A 234 -11.31 28.92 34.34
CA ASP A 234 -11.90 30.06 33.63
C ASP A 234 -13.17 30.62 34.30
N ASP A 235 -13.77 29.91 35.26
CA ASP A 235 -14.98 30.37 35.97
C ASP A 235 -14.69 31.24 37.22
N LEU A 236 -13.42 31.38 37.63
CA LEU A 236 -13.02 32.14 38.82
C LEU A 236 -12.59 33.59 38.55
N SER A 237 -12.61 34.06 37.30
CA SER A 237 -12.18 35.44 36.94
C SER A 237 -13.31 36.41 36.56
N ASN A 238 -14.59 36.05 36.79
CA ASN A 238 -15.74 36.87 36.39
C ASN A 238 -16.63 37.38 37.55
N THR A 239 -16.11 37.41 38.78
CA THR A 239 -16.76 38.06 39.95
C THR A 239 -15.90 39.14 40.55
#